data_AF-A0A117T057-F1
#
_entry.id   AF-A0A117T057-F1
#
_cell.length_a   1.000
_cell.length_b   1.000
_cell.length_c   1.000
_cell.angle_alpha   90.00
_cell.angle_beta   90.00
_cell.angle_gamma   90.00
#
_symmetry.space_group_name_H-M   'P 1'
#
loop_
_entity.id
_entity.type
_entity.pdbx_description
1 polymer ?
#
loop_
_entity_poly.entity_id
_entity_poly.type
_entity_poly.pdbx_seq_one_letter_code
_entity_poly.pdbx_strand_id
1 'polypeptide(L)'
;MKNKVVMAIMILSLITSLITFAQSHLRTATGQGSADQQIRKRIFYLSDRQIKEAVAAGNVDLPSVTAFRSEQSLPVLENSMSGRQPAINVNTPYYYVVMMSYQAFSQGQKYTLSDAKKISQQFSGLGQLGFSVKASGDNARFTDHISITLRQGAAIMEPDSITGKGDTADQDGTGSGRYAKILIPYFDTSRIDFSKPAELIYQDEEQNQSATYEVDFTKIK
;
A
#
# COMPACT_ATOMS: atom_id res chain seq x y z
N MET A 1 -22.59 6.79 13.05
CA MET A 1 -21.37 7.26 13.77
C MET A 1 -20.27 6.20 13.90
N LYS A 2 -20.58 4.89 13.98
CA LYS A 2 -19.56 3.82 14.15
C LYS A 2 -18.59 3.65 12.96
N ASN A 3 -19.02 3.82 11.71
CA ASN A 3 -18.15 3.67 10.54
C ASN A 3 -17.16 4.83 10.30
N LYS A 4 -17.39 6.00 10.91
CA LYS A 4 -16.50 7.16 10.78
C LYS A 4 -15.26 7.05 11.68
N VAL A 5 -15.39 6.34 12.81
CA VAL A 5 -14.29 6.19 13.79
C VAL A 5 -13.26 5.16 13.32
N VAL A 6 -13.70 4.06 12.69
CA VAL A 6 -12.80 3.02 12.16
C VAL A 6 -11.92 3.54 11.02
N MET A 7 -12.46 4.45 10.19
CA MET A 7 -11.72 5.04 9.07
C MET A 7 -10.69 6.08 9.55
N ALA A 8 -10.99 6.81 10.63
CA ALA A 8 -10.04 7.75 11.24
C ALA A 8 -8.86 7.04 11.93
N ILE A 9 -9.10 5.89 12.55
CA ILE A 9 -8.05 5.12 13.25
C ILE A 9 -7.06 4.49 12.26
N MET A 10 -7.50 4.01 11.09
CA MET A 10 -6.59 3.45 10.07
C MET A 10 -5.68 4.49 9.40
N ILE A 11 -6.05 5.78 9.43
CA ILE A 11 -5.26 6.86 8.81
C ILE A 11 -4.33 7.51 9.85
N LEU A 12 -4.73 7.58 11.13
CA LEU A 12 -3.94 8.23 12.17
C LEU A 12 -2.73 7.39 12.64
N SER A 13 -2.84 6.06 12.65
CA SER A 13 -1.70 5.16 12.97
C SER A 13 -0.62 5.14 11.88
N LEU A 14 -0.93 5.66 10.69
CA LEU A 14 0.01 5.76 9.58
C LEU A 14 0.92 7.00 9.65
N ILE A 15 0.46 8.07 10.32
CA ILE A 15 1.16 9.36 10.35
C ILE A 15 2.23 9.40 11.46
N THR A 16 2.12 8.54 12.48
CA THR A 16 3.03 8.56 13.64
C THR A 16 4.22 7.60 13.55
N SER A 17 4.26 6.70 12.56
CA SER A 17 5.36 5.74 12.36
C SER A 17 6.45 6.20 11.39
N LEU A 18 6.38 7.42 10.85
CA LEU A 18 7.27 7.90 9.76
C LEU A 18 8.42 8.82 10.21
N ILE A 19 8.71 8.93 11.50
CA ILE A 19 9.88 9.70 11.98
C ILE A 19 10.99 8.75 12.42
N THR A 20 11.51 7.94 11.50
CA THR A 20 12.92 7.53 11.56
C THR A 20 13.43 7.11 10.19
N PHE A 21 14.62 7.59 9.84
CA PHE A 21 15.41 7.31 8.63
C PHE A 21 15.02 8.01 7.34
N ALA A 22 15.37 9.30 7.28
CA ALA A 22 15.84 9.90 6.05
C ALA A 22 17.38 9.88 6.07
N GLN A 23 18.02 8.97 5.33
CA GLN A 23 19.34 9.20 4.73
C GLN A 23 19.77 8.06 3.78
N SER A 24 20.13 8.47 2.55
CA SER A 24 20.88 7.76 1.49
C SER A 24 20.26 6.47 0.94
N HIS A 25 20.07 6.27 -0.37
CA HIS A 25 21.07 6.36 -1.43
C HIS A 25 20.44 6.61 -2.81
N LEU A 26 20.90 7.65 -3.50
CA LEU A 26 20.88 7.70 -4.98
C LEU A 26 22.16 7.01 -5.47
N ARG A 27 22.12 5.69 -5.63
CA ARG A 27 23.05 4.97 -6.50
C ARG A 27 22.24 4.44 -7.67
N THR A 28 22.22 5.20 -8.76
CA THR A 28 21.73 4.70 -10.05
C THR A 28 22.72 3.65 -10.54
N ALA A 29 22.33 2.37 -10.43
CA ALA A 29 23.00 1.31 -11.15
C ALA A 29 22.86 1.58 -12.66
N THR A 30 23.99 1.72 -13.35
CA THR A 30 24.09 1.87 -14.79
C THR A 30 23.45 0.65 -15.48
N GLY A 31 22.30 0.84 -16.12
CA GLY A 31 21.62 -0.20 -16.91
C GLY A 31 20.08 -0.20 -16.92
N GLN A 32 19.42 0.58 -16.05
CA GLN A 32 17.95 0.70 -16.03
C GLN A 32 17.45 1.44 -17.29
N GLY A 33 16.83 0.71 -18.22
CA GLY A 33 16.35 1.23 -19.50
C GLY A 33 15.30 2.35 -19.37
N SER A 34 15.05 3.06 -20.48
CA SER A 34 14.09 4.18 -20.53
C SER A 34 12.70 3.83 -20.00
N ALA A 35 12.24 2.58 -20.15
CA ALA A 35 10.92 2.16 -19.70
C ALA A 35 10.80 2.11 -18.16
N ASP A 36 11.81 1.55 -17.48
CA ASP A 36 11.87 1.48 -16.02
C ASP A 36 11.79 2.90 -15.39
N GLN A 37 12.63 3.80 -15.87
CA GLN A 37 12.64 5.18 -15.40
C GLN A 37 11.33 5.92 -15.67
N GLN A 38 10.69 5.67 -16.81
CA GLN A 38 9.39 6.26 -17.13
C GLN A 38 8.30 5.76 -16.19
N ILE A 39 8.23 4.45 -15.91
CA ILE A 39 7.26 3.87 -14.99
C ILE A 39 7.50 4.39 -13.56
N ARG A 40 8.75 4.39 -13.11
CA ARG A 40 9.14 4.95 -11.81
C ARG A 40 8.73 6.42 -11.68
N LYS A 41 8.99 7.23 -12.71
CA LYS A 41 8.54 8.63 -12.74
C LYS A 41 7.03 8.75 -12.64
N ARG A 42 6.29 7.92 -13.36
CA ARG A 42 4.82 7.94 -13.35
C ARG A 42 4.23 7.60 -11.97
N ILE A 43 4.80 6.61 -11.28
CA ILE A 43 4.33 6.16 -9.96
C ILE A 43 4.67 7.17 -8.86
N PHE A 44 5.90 7.70 -8.84
CA PHE A 44 6.40 8.46 -7.70
C PHE A 44 6.43 9.99 -7.88
N TYR A 45 6.40 10.48 -9.13
CA TYR A 45 6.58 11.90 -9.44
C TYR A 45 5.37 12.43 -10.23
N LEU A 46 4.29 12.72 -9.50
CA LEU A 46 3.07 13.23 -10.09
C LEU A 46 3.24 14.66 -10.60
N SER A 47 2.76 14.91 -11.82
CA SER A 47 2.60 16.27 -12.34
C SER A 47 1.45 17.01 -11.64
N ASP A 48 1.45 18.34 -11.68
CA ASP A 48 0.35 19.18 -11.17
C ASP A 48 -1.02 18.75 -11.71
N ARG A 49 -1.08 18.30 -12.97
CA ARG A 49 -2.28 17.77 -13.59
C ARG A 49 -2.74 16.49 -12.89
N GLN A 50 -1.84 15.51 -12.73
CA GLN A 50 -2.15 14.24 -12.05
C GLN A 50 -2.54 14.46 -10.58
N ILE A 51 -1.92 15.41 -9.89
CA ILE A 51 -2.29 15.75 -8.51
C ILE A 51 -3.72 16.32 -8.47
N LYS A 52 -4.09 17.21 -9.40
CA LYS A 52 -5.47 17.72 -9.50
C LYS A 52 -6.47 16.61 -9.82
N GLU A 53 -6.11 15.71 -10.72
CA GLU A 53 -6.92 14.52 -11.06
C GLU A 53 -7.14 13.63 -9.83
N ALA A 54 -6.09 13.36 -9.04
CA ALA A 54 -6.19 12.59 -7.81
C ALA A 54 -7.08 13.28 -6.74
N VAL A 55 -6.94 14.60 -6.56
CA VAL A 55 -7.83 15.36 -5.65
C VAL A 55 -9.28 15.25 -6.09
N ALA A 56 -9.56 15.41 -7.39
CA ALA A 56 -10.91 15.29 -7.94
C ALA A 56 -11.48 13.88 -7.76
N ALA A 57 -10.70 12.84 -7.99
CA ALA A 57 -11.10 11.45 -7.81
C ALA A 57 -11.42 11.09 -6.35
N GLY A 58 -10.86 11.81 -5.37
CA GLY A 58 -11.22 11.66 -3.96
C GLY A 58 -12.39 12.53 -3.51
N ASN A 59 -12.67 13.63 -4.20
CA ASN A 59 -13.74 14.57 -3.85
C ASN A 59 -15.12 14.10 -4.37
N VAL A 60 -15.48 12.86 -4.04
CA VAL A 60 -16.64 12.12 -4.53
C VAL A 60 -17.32 11.36 -3.39
N ASP A 61 -18.47 10.75 -3.68
CA ASP A 61 -19.21 9.96 -2.71
C ASP A 61 -18.53 8.63 -2.33
N LEU A 62 -19.03 8.01 -1.26
CA LEU A 62 -18.47 6.75 -0.74
C LEU A 62 -18.48 5.60 -1.77
N PRO A 63 -19.55 5.38 -2.57
CA PRO A 63 -19.53 4.38 -3.64
C PRO A 63 -18.39 4.59 -4.64
N SER A 64 -18.17 5.81 -5.12
CA SER A 64 -17.14 6.10 -6.12
C SER A 64 -15.73 5.86 -5.58
N VAL A 65 -15.42 6.30 -4.36
CA VAL A 65 -14.10 6.02 -3.76
C VAL A 65 -13.92 4.53 -3.44
N THR A 66 -15.00 3.81 -3.15
CA THR A 66 -14.95 2.36 -2.93
C THR A 66 -14.66 1.60 -4.22
N ALA A 67 -15.25 2.04 -5.34
CA ALA A 67 -14.93 1.51 -6.66
C ALA A 67 -13.46 1.77 -7.01
N PHE A 68 -12.99 3.01 -6.83
CA PHE A 68 -11.57 3.35 -7.00
C PHE A 68 -10.66 2.43 -6.19
N ARG A 69 -10.93 2.23 -4.89
CA ARG A 69 -10.10 1.35 -4.05
C ARG A 69 -10.08 -0.09 -4.55
N SER A 70 -11.22 -0.60 -5.03
CA SER A 70 -11.32 -1.95 -5.58
C SER A 70 -10.53 -2.08 -6.89
N GLU A 71 -10.53 -1.05 -7.73
CA GLU A 71 -9.73 -1.01 -8.97
C GLU A 71 -8.22 -0.98 -8.70
N GLN A 72 -7.81 -0.47 -7.55
CA GLN A 72 -6.40 -0.45 -7.13
C GLN A 72 -5.96 -1.71 -6.39
N SER A 73 -6.87 -2.67 -6.16
CA SER A 73 -6.52 -3.94 -5.52
C SER A 73 -5.78 -4.85 -6.50
N LEU A 74 -4.69 -5.45 -6.02
CA LEU A 74 -3.90 -6.37 -6.84
C LEU A 74 -4.69 -7.65 -7.13
N PRO A 75 -4.66 -8.14 -8.39
CA PRO A 75 -5.31 -9.38 -8.74
C PRO A 75 -4.55 -10.57 -8.14
N VAL A 76 -5.30 -11.59 -7.74
CA VAL A 76 -4.74 -12.82 -7.15
C VAL A 76 -4.40 -13.80 -8.27
N LEU A 77 -3.16 -14.30 -8.28
CA LEU A 77 -2.68 -15.33 -9.20
C LEU A 77 -2.91 -16.73 -8.63
N GLU A 78 -2.50 -16.92 -7.38
CA GLU A 78 -2.58 -18.20 -6.69
C GLU A 78 -3.06 -17.98 -5.25
N ASN A 79 -3.86 -18.90 -4.73
CA ASN A 79 -4.36 -18.84 -3.35
C ASN A 79 -4.52 -20.25 -2.77
N SER A 80 -3.78 -20.52 -1.70
CA SER A 80 -3.90 -21.75 -0.90
C SER A 80 -4.51 -21.51 0.47
N MET A 81 -4.96 -20.28 0.76
CA MET A 81 -5.57 -19.95 2.05
C MET A 81 -6.94 -20.60 2.19
N SER A 82 -7.21 -21.18 3.36
CA SER A 82 -8.54 -21.72 3.71
C SER A 82 -9.53 -20.62 4.08
N GLY A 83 -9.00 -19.46 4.51
CA GLY A 83 -9.75 -18.28 4.89
C GLY A 83 -9.86 -17.23 3.78
N ARG A 84 -10.29 -16.03 4.17
CA ARG A 84 -10.32 -14.88 3.27
C ARG A 84 -8.88 -14.44 2.98
N GLN A 85 -8.49 -14.47 1.71
CA GLN A 85 -7.20 -13.94 1.31
C GLN A 85 -7.07 -12.44 1.63
N PRO A 86 -5.86 -11.94 1.93
CA PRO A 86 -5.64 -10.52 2.12
C PRO A 86 -6.10 -9.67 0.93
N ALA A 87 -6.60 -8.46 1.22
CA ALA A 87 -6.78 -7.45 0.19
C ALA A 87 -5.52 -6.57 0.15
N ILE A 88 -4.93 -6.39 -1.04
CA ILE A 88 -3.66 -5.70 -1.21
C ILE A 88 -3.82 -4.53 -2.16
N ASN A 89 -3.37 -3.34 -1.73
CA ASN A 89 -3.25 -2.15 -2.58
C ASN A 89 -1.81 -1.67 -2.58
N VAL A 90 -1.38 -1.03 -3.67
CA VAL A 90 -0.06 -0.41 -3.75
C VAL A 90 -0.10 1.00 -3.18
N ASN A 91 0.88 1.34 -2.35
CA ASN A 91 0.96 2.65 -1.70
C ASN A 91 1.68 3.64 -2.61
N THR A 92 0.90 4.42 -3.37
CA THR A 92 1.41 5.45 -4.28
C THR A 92 0.98 6.85 -3.85
N PRO A 93 1.74 7.90 -4.21
CA PRO A 93 1.29 9.27 -3.96
C PRO A 93 -0.08 9.56 -4.58
N TYR A 94 -0.44 8.97 -5.72
CA TYR A 94 -1.76 9.16 -6.33
C TYR A 94 -2.86 8.60 -5.43
N TYR A 95 -2.71 7.33 -5.00
CA TYR A 95 -3.65 6.69 -4.09
C TYR A 95 -3.85 7.48 -2.80
N TYR A 96 -2.75 7.95 -2.19
CA TYR A 96 -2.82 8.71 -0.95
C TYR A 96 -3.53 10.06 -1.12
N VAL A 97 -3.27 10.78 -2.22
CA VAL A 97 -3.97 12.04 -2.50
C VAL A 97 -5.48 11.80 -2.68
N VAL A 98 -5.88 10.73 -3.36
CA VAL A 98 -7.32 10.36 -3.49
C VAL A 98 -7.93 10.10 -2.12
N MET A 99 -7.29 9.26 -1.30
CA MET A 99 -7.83 8.87 0.00
C MET A 99 -7.89 10.05 1.00
N MET A 100 -6.88 10.92 1.02
CA MET A 100 -6.87 12.12 1.86
C MET A 100 -7.90 13.15 1.40
N SER A 101 -8.08 13.31 0.09
CA SER A 101 -9.13 14.18 -0.47
C SER A 101 -10.53 13.70 -0.08
N TYR A 102 -10.78 12.38 -0.18
CA TYR A 102 -12.03 11.78 0.26
C TYR A 102 -12.27 11.96 1.76
N GLN A 103 -11.24 11.75 2.59
CA GLN A 103 -11.35 11.95 4.03
C GLN A 103 -11.78 13.39 4.35
N ALA A 104 -11.11 14.39 3.76
CA ALA A 104 -11.47 15.79 3.94
C ALA A 104 -12.91 16.07 3.48
N PHE A 105 -13.28 15.62 2.28
CA PHE A 105 -14.63 15.76 1.74
C PHE A 105 -15.69 15.18 2.69
N SER A 106 -15.47 13.96 3.20
CA SER A 106 -16.38 13.28 4.12
C SER A 106 -16.58 13.99 5.47
N GLN A 107 -15.67 14.89 5.82
CA GLN A 107 -15.68 15.73 7.02
C GLN A 107 -16.14 17.17 6.73
N GLY A 108 -16.53 17.48 5.49
CA GLY A 108 -16.89 18.84 5.08
C GLY A 108 -15.70 19.80 5.01
N GLN A 109 -14.47 19.27 4.92
CA GLN A 109 -13.24 20.03 4.81
C GLN A 109 -12.74 20.10 3.37
N LYS A 110 -11.97 21.13 3.05
CA LYS A 110 -11.32 21.29 1.75
C LYS A 110 -9.91 20.71 1.79
N TYR A 111 -9.59 19.80 0.88
CA TYR A 111 -8.23 19.34 0.63
C TYR A 111 -7.62 20.14 -0.53
N THR A 112 -6.55 20.89 -0.29
CA THR A 112 -6.00 21.80 -1.30
C THR A 112 -4.94 21.14 -2.18
N LEU A 113 -4.68 21.73 -3.35
CA LEU A 113 -3.55 21.33 -4.20
C LEU A 113 -2.21 21.44 -3.46
N SER A 114 -2.06 22.40 -2.54
CA SER A 114 -0.85 22.56 -1.73
C SER A 114 -0.66 21.37 -0.79
N ASP A 115 -1.72 20.93 -0.12
CA ASP A 115 -1.69 19.75 0.77
C ASP A 115 -1.35 18.49 -0.02
N ALA A 116 -1.99 18.31 -1.18
CA ALA A 116 -1.74 17.20 -2.08
C ALA A 116 -0.27 17.17 -2.58
N LYS A 117 0.31 18.34 -2.89
CA LYS A 117 1.73 18.45 -3.29
C LYS A 117 2.69 18.03 -2.19
N LYS A 118 2.41 18.38 -0.92
CA LYS A 118 3.23 17.96 0.23
C LYS A 118 3.26 16.44 0.35
N ILE A 119 2.11 15.78 0.26
CA ILE A 119 2.03 14.32 0.26
C ILE A 119 2.82 13.73 -0.91
N SER A 120 2.63 14.22 -2.13
CA SER A 120 3.36 13.71 -3.29
C SER A 120 4.88 13.83 -3.15
N GLN A 121 5.36 14.94 -2.58
CA GLN A 121 6.79 15.17 -2.34
C GLN A 121 7.35 14.19 -1.30
N GLN A 122 6.61 13.91 -0.22
CA GLN A 122 7.02 12.96 0.81
C GLN A 122 7.27 11.57 0.20
N PHE A 123 6.36 11.06 -0.64
CA PHE A 123 6.53 9.77 -1.30
C PHE A 123 7.72 9.71 -2.27
N SER A 124 7.94 10.78 -3.04
CA SER A 124 9.02 10.82 -4.03
C SER A 124 10.44 10.72 -3.43
N GLY A 125 10.57 10.99 -2.13
CA GLY A 125 11.84 10.97 -1.39
C GLY A 125 12.13 9.68 -0.63
N LEU A 126 11.17 8.75 -0.49
CA LEU A 126 11.33 7.57 0.37
C LEU A 126 12.25 6.50 -0.21
N GLY A 127 12.36 6.42 -1.54
CA GLY A 127 13.10 5.32 -2.18
C GLY A 127 12.47 3.95 -1.95
N GLN A 128 11.25 3.87 -1.42
CA GLN A 128 10.57 2.63 -1.06
C GLN A 128 9.20 2.53 -1.75
N LEU A 129 8.81 1.30 -2.07
CA LEU A 129 7.46 0.94 -2.51
C LEU A 129 6.77 0.17 -1.40
N GLY A 130 5.67 0.72 -0.89
CA GLY A 130 4.85 0.08 0.15
C GLY A 130 3.63 -0.63 -0.44
N PHE A 131 3.15 -1.67 0.25
CA PHE A 131 1.87 -2.31 -0.06
C PHE A 131 0.99 -2.33 1.18
N SER A 132 -0.27 -1.88 1.09
CA SER A 132 -1.22 -2.03 2.19
C SER A 132 -1.86 -3.41 2.12
N VAL A 133 -1.48 -4.31 3.02
CA VAL A 133 -1.98 -5.68 3.09
C VAL A 133 -2.95 -5.80 4.25
N LYS A 134 -4.26 -5.82 3.96
CA LYS A 134 -5.28 -6.07 4.98
C LYS A 134 -5.43 -7.57 5.16
N ALA A 135 -4.84 -8.10 6.22
CA ALA A 135 -4.86 -9.51 6.57
C ALA A 135 -5.80 -9.78 7.77
N SER A 136 -6.24 -11.02 7.88
CA SER A 136 -7.07 -11.50 8.98
C SER A 136 -6.50 -12.81 9.54
N GLY A 137 -6.67 -13.02 10.83
CA GLY A 137 -6.26 -14.24 11.52
C GLY A 137 -7.17 -14.57 12.70
N ASP A 138 -6.93 -15.74 13.28
CA ASP A 138 -7.81 -16.30 14.33
C ASP A 138 -7.38 -15.90 15.75
N ASN A 139 -6.23 -15.23 15.89
CA ASN A 139 -5.73 -14.73 17.16
C ASN A 139 -5.13 -13.32 17.03
N ALA A 140 -5.00 -12.60 18.15
CA ALA A 140 -4.55 -11.21 18.15
C ALA A 140 -3.06 -11.02 17.78
N ARG A 141 -2.28 -12.10 17.76
CA ARG A 141 -0.84 -12.13 17.47
C ARG A 141 -0.53 -12.80 16.13
N PHE A 142 -1.53 -13.02 15.28
CA PHE A 142 -1.35 -13.77 14.03
C PHE A 142 -0.33 -13.14 13.07
N THR A 143 0.02 -11.87 13.26
CA THR A 143 0.99 -11.16 12.43
C THR A 143 2.44 -11.60 12.70
N ASP A 144 2.71 -12.25 13.83
CA ASP A 144 4.05 -12.68 14.24
C ASP A 144 4.66 -13.70 13.27
N HIS A 145 3.82 -14.53 12.64
CA HIS A 145 4.20 -15.60 11.71
C HIS A 145 3.89 -15.27 10.23
N ILE A 146 3.63 -14.00 9.91
CA ILE A 146 3.38 -13.58 8.53
C ILE A 146 4.69 -13.16 7.87
N SER A 147 4.96 -13.73 6.69
CA SER A 147 5.98 -13.26 5.76
C SER A 147 5.34 -12.63 4.53
N ILE A 148 5.95 -11.56 4.02
CA ILE A 148 5.51 -10.90 2.80
C ILE A 148 6.74 -10.58 1.96
N THR A 149 6.82 -11.17 0.77
CA THR A 149 7.98 -11.03 -0.13
C THR A 149 7.55 -10.55 -1.50
N LEU A 150 8.49 -9.97 -2.26
CA LEU A 150 8.29 -9.59 -3.65
C LEU A 150 9.19 -10.45 -4.54
N ARG A 151 8.60 -11.26 -5.41
CA ARG A 151 9.31 -12.11 -6.37
C ARG A 151 9.33 -11.47 -7.75
N GLN A 152 10.49 -11.42 -8.40
CA GLN A 152 10.64 -10.94 -9.77
C GLN A 152 11.58 -11.87 -10.55
N GLY A 153 10.98 -12.74 -11.37
CA GLY A 153 11.72 -13.84 -12.00
C GLY A 153 12.32 -14.77 -10.94
N ALA A 154 13.63 -14.96 -10.98
CA ALA A 154 14.34 -15.79 -10.00
C ALA A 154 14.70 -15.05 -8.69
N ALA A 155 14.55 -13.72 -8.64
CA ALA A 155 14.89 -12.94 -7.46
C ALA A 155 13.72 -12.92 -6.47
N ILE A 156 14.00 -13.18 -5.19
CA ILE A 156 13.08 -12.99 -4.07
C ILE A 156 13.62 -11.82 -3.24
N MET A 157 12.78 -10.83 -3.02
CA MET A 157 13.10 -9.64 -2.24
C MET A 157 12.32 -9.67 -0.94
N GLU A 158 13.06 -9.64 0.17
CA GLU A 158 12.51 -9.29 1.48
C GLU A 158 12.32 -7.77 1.58
N PRO A 159 11.25 -7.31 2.26
CA PRO A 159 11.06 -5.90 2.58
C PRO A 159 12.07 -5.45 3.63
N ASP A 160 12.42 -4.16 3.61
CA ASP A 160 13.31 -3.57 4.62
C ASP A 160 12.63 -3.54 6.00
N SER A 161 11.31 -3.42 6.02
CA SER A 161 10.47 -3.44 7.21
C SER A 161 9.02 -3.78 6.86
N ILE A 162 8.26 -4.24 7.85
CA ILE A 162 6.80 -4.46 7.75
C ILE A 162 6.12 -3.73 8.91
N THR A 163 5.50 -2.57 8.65
CA THR A 163 4.69 -1.90 9.68
C THR A 163 3.51 -2.78 10.06
N GLY A 164 3.21 -2.85 11.36
CA GLY A 164 2.11 -3.67 11.90
C GLY A 164 2.46 -5.13 12.17
N LYS A 165 3.62 -5.61 11.71
CA LYS A 165 4.14 -6.94 12.08
C LYS A 165 4.63 -6.90 13.52
N GLY A 166 4.31 -7.91 14.31
CA GLY A 166 4.65 -7.91 15.74
C GLY A 166 3.64 -7.18 16.64
N ASP A 167 2.72 -6.42 16.05
CA ASP A 167 1.70 -5.66 16.78
C ASP A 167 0.45 -6.50 17.02
N THR A 168 -0.24 -6.22 18.13
CA THR A 168 -1.57 -6.78 18.38
C THR A 168 -2.56 -6.33 17.30
N ALA A 169 -3.29 -7.29 16.75
CA ALA A 169 -4.35 -7.08 15.77
C ALA A 169 -5.67 -6.67 16.42
N ASP A 170 -6.47 -5.93 15.67
CA ASP A 170 -7.77 -5.45 16.12
C ASP A 170 -8.83 -6.53 15.92
N GLN A 171 -9.79 -6.65 16.82
CA GLN A 171 -10.90 -7.59 16.63
C GLN A 171 -11.79 -7.12 15.47
N ASP A 172 -12.01 -7.98 14.48
CA ASP A 172 -12.77 -7.67 13.27
C ASP A 172 -14.28 -7.75 13.57
N GLY A 173 -14.81 -6.63 14.06
CA GLY A 173 -16.23 -6.47 14.42
C GLY A 173 -16.62 -7.17 15.73
N THR A 174 -17.88 -6.97 16.13
CA THR A 174 -18.41 -7.59 17.36
C THR A 174 -18.82 -9.03 17.10
N GLY A 175 -18.11 -9.99 17.70
CA GLY A 175 -18.57 -11.39 17.85
C GLY A 175 -18.05 -12.40 16.84
N SER A 176 -17.15 -12.02 15.92
CA SER A 176 -16.57 -12.96 14.94
C SER A 176 -15.48 -13.87 15.51
N GLY A 177 -14.85 -13.46 16.62
CA GLY A 177 -13.62 -14.09 17.13
C GLY A 177 -12.39 -13.87 16.25
N ARG A 178 -12.53 -13.17 15.11
CA ARG A 178 -11.45 -12.94 14.15
C ARG A 178 -10.75 -11.62 14.44
N TYR A 179 -9.50 -11.56 14.03
CA TYR A 179 -8.66 -10.38 14.13
C TYR A 179 -8.28 -9.89 12.74
N ALA A 180 -8.04 -8.59 12.60
CA ALA A 180 -7.57 -7.96 11.39
C ALA A 180 -6.44 -6.98 11.69
N LYS A 181 -5.49 -6.89 10.77
CA LYS A 181 -4.41 -5.90 10.80
C LYS A 181 -4.11 -5.43 9.38
N ILE A 182 -3.69 -4.17 9.26
CA ILE A 182 -2.99 -3.71 8.06
C ILE A 182 -1.50 -3.91 8.29
N LEU A 183 -0.88 -4.68 7.40
CA LEU A 183 0.56 -4.83 7.30
C LEU A 183 1.08 -4.00 6.13
N ILE A 184 2.20 -3.32 6.32
CA ILE A 184 2.81 -2.51 5.25
C ILE A 184 4.26 -2.91 5.05
N PRO A 185 4.55 -3.90 4.19
CA PRO A 185 5.91 -4.16 3.75
C PRO A 185 6.42 -3.01 2.87
N TYR A 186 7.63 -2.55 3.14
CA TYR A 186 8.34 -1.54 2.35
C TYR A 186 9.53 -2.18 1.64
N PHE A 187 9.56 -2.07 0.31
CA PHE A 187 10.64 -2.60 -0.53
C PHE A 187 11.48 -1.47 -1.11
N ASP A 188 12.80 -1.57 -1.00
CA ASP A 188 13.72 -0.64 -1.67
C ASP A 188 13.53 -0.68 -3.20
N THR A 189 13.13 0.47 -3.76
CA THR A 189 12.88 0.65 -5.19
C THR A 189 14.13 0.49 -6.05
N SER A 190 15.34 0.56 -5.48
CA SER A 190 16.59 0.33 -6.20
C SER A 190 16.76 -1.14 -6.62
N ARG A 191 16.06 -2.06 -5.95
CA ARG A 191 16.10 -3.50 -6.19
C ARG A 191 15.03 -3.98 -7.16
N ILE A 192 14.10 -3.11 -7.54
CA ILE A 192 12.94 -3.43 -8.37
C ILE A 192 13.21 -2.98 -9.81
N ASP A 193 13.04 -3.89 -10.78
CA ASP A 193 12.95 -3.55 -12.19
C ASP A 193 11.49 -3.26 -12.55
N PHE A 194 11.10 -1.99 -12.59
CA PHE A 194 9.71 -1.58 -12.85
C PHE A 194 9.26 -1.89 -14.28
N SER A 195 10.18 -2.26 -15.17
CA SER A 195 9.83 -2.65 -16.55
C SER A 195 9.30 -4.08 -16.66
N LYS A 196 9.39 -4.88 -15.59
CA LYS A 196 8.93 -6.28 -15.54
C LYS A 196 7.84 -6.45 -14.49
N PRO A 197 6.86 -7.33 -14.70
CA PRO A 197 5.92 -7.69 -13.64
C PRO A 197 6.66 -8.30 -12.45
N ALA A 198 6.04 -8.23 -11.28
CA ALA A 198 6.48 -8.93 -10.08
C ALA A 198 5.30 -9.65 -9.45
N GLU A 199 5.57 -10.47 -8.45
CA GLU A 199 4.58 -11.21 -7.68
C GLU A 199 4.77 -10.88 -6.21
N LEU A 200 3.75 -10.32 -5.58
CA LEU A 200 3.75 -10.12 -4.14
C LEU A 200 3.20 -11.39 -3.49
N ILE A 201 3.95 -11.98 -2.57
CA ILE A 201 3.60 -13.24 -1.93
C ILE A 201 3.34 -12.94 -0.46
N TYR A 202 2.12 -13.21 -0.01
CA TYR A 202 1.76 -13.28 1.40
C TYR A 202 1.82 -14.73 1.85
N GLN A 203 2.49 -14.99 2.98
CA GLN A 203 2.56 -16.31 3.58
C GLN A 203 2.22 -16.26 5.07
N ASP A 204 1.28 -17.10 5.47
CA ASP A 204 1.04 -17.47 6.85
C ASP A 204 1.86 -18.74 7.14
N GLU A 205 2.98 -18.58 7.83
CA GLU A 205 3.94 -19.67 8.07
C GLU A 205 3.41 -20.70 9.06
N GLU A 206 2.59 -20.29 10.03
CA GLU A 206 1.99 -21.17 11.04
C GLU A 206 0.99 -22.13 10.40
N GLN A 207 0.16 -21.63 9.48
CA GLN A 207 -0.86 -22.42 8.80
C GLN A 207 -0.35 -23.06 7.49
N ASN A 208 0.88 -22.75 7.07
CA ASN A 208 1.45 -23.11 5.78
C ASN A 208 0.50 -22.76 4.61
N GLN A 209 -0.03 -21.54 4.64
CA GLN A 209 -0.94 -21.00 3.64
C GLN A 209 -0.34 -19.78 2.96
N SER A 210 -0.71 -19.53 1.71
CA SER A 210 -0.16 -18.43 0.93
C SER A 210 -1.16 -17.86 -0.06
N ALA A 211 -0.98 -16.58 -0.39
CA ALA A 211 -1.64 -15.94 -1.51
C ALA A 211 -0.61 -15.14 -2.32
N THR A 212 -0.63 -15.32 -3.63
CA THR A 212 0.27 -14.67 -4.59
C THR A 212 -0.52 -13.70 -5.45
N TYR A 213 0.01 -12.49 -5.60
CA TYR A 213 -0.67 -11.38 -6.28
C TYR A 213 0.20 -10.86 -7.43
N GLU A 214 -0.42 -10.56 -8.57
CA GLU A 214 0.29 -9.93 -9.69
C GLU A 214 0.57 -8.46 -9.36
N VAL A 215 1.80 -8.03 -9.56
CA VAL A 215 2.21 -6.63 -9.50
C VAL A 215 2.62 -6.20 -10.91
N ASP A 216 1.66 -5.66 -11.65
CA ASP A 216 1.92 -5.04 -12.94
C ASP A 216 2.20 -3.54 -12.74
N PHE A 217 3.48 -3.18 -12.66
CA PHE A 217 3.89 -1.79 -12.48
C PHE A 217 3.41 -0.87 -13.60
N THR A 218 3.05 -1.38 -14.78
CA THR A 218 2.55 -0.55 -15.88
C THR A 218 1.13 -0.04 -15.63
N LYS A 219 0.36 -0.71 -14.77
CA LYS A 219 -1.03 -0.34 -14.41
C LYS A 219 -1.13 0.54 -13.17
N ILE A 220 -0.07 0.64 -12.38
CA ILE A 220 -0.04 1.39 -11.12
C ILE A 220 0.03 2.90 -11.39
N LYS A 221 -0.79 3.66 -10.66
CA LYS A 221 -0.82 5.13 -10.60
C LYS A 221 -0.43 5.62 -9.22
#